data_AF-A0A8J3L875-F1
#
_entry.id   AF-A0A8J3L875-F1
#
_cell.length_a   1.000
_cell.length_b   1.000
_cell.length_c   1.000
_cell.angle_alpha   90.00
_cell.angle_beta   90.00
_cell.angle_gamma   90.00
#
_symmetry.space_group_name_H-M   'P 1'
#
loop_
_entity.id
_entity.type
_entity.pdbx_description
1 polymer ?
#
loop_
_entity_poly.entity_id
_entity_poly.type
_entity_poly.pdbx_seq_one_letter_code
_entity_poly.pdbx_strand_id
1 'polypeptide(L)'
;MIDGADLRRARRYVDVTLEHLASQGGKSPSHLSRIEGGRREVTPNIVALYERVLGFRIGGPDDPSIPTVGDVDRRSALKLAGATVFGGAAVEPVVADVEDTAQWLAWEIWHRGSGPAISEAVVPIERIPAMRQLVAVRQVLRDQDGLLRFSTPGLIDFHIASRVFGGIATGRRGDLETAQTSHETDQIIRSFVERDTMAADTLGRWMRTGATPVLRVNAAGILAKLRTPEAADAVAGALRTDEGARHLYLAAVAHRVLGLAWDDALRYATTPSYTEDYAARLVNELRNPRDPAARWCSAVLLGHLNVADRDPVKAAVAENLRTEDSRENLRTMAALLAGADPVTA
;
A
#
# COMPACT_ATOMS: atom_id res chain seq x y z
N MET A 1 -0.35 13.71 -7.30
CA MET A 1 0.42 14.97 -7.27
C MET A 1 1.72 14.64 -6.54
N ILE A 2 2.86 15.02 -7.09
CA ILE A 2 4.16 14.68 -6.50
C ILE A 2 4.35 15.51 -5.24
N ASP A 3 4.56 14.85 -4.10
CA ASP A 3 4.75 15.52 -2.81
C ASP A 3 6.22 15.48 -2.33
N GLY A 4 6.48 16.07 -1.16
CA GLY A 4 7.83 16.13 -0.60
C GLY A 4 8.41 14.74 -0.28
N ALA A 5 7.56 13.78 0.08
CA ALA A 5 7.97 12.42 0.37
C ALA A 5 8.37 11.68 -0.91
N ASP A 6 7.65 11.91 -2.02
CA ASP A 6 7.99 11.39 -3.34
C ASP A 6 9.37 11.85 -3.81
N LEU A 7 9.64 13.16 -3.69
CA LEU A 7 10.94 13.74 -4.03
C LEU A 7 12.07 13.15 -3.17
N ARG A 8 11.82 13.00 -1.86
CA ARG A 8 12.77 12.42 -0.92
C ARG A 8 13.08 10.96 -1.23
N ARG A 9 12.05 10.19 -1.57
CA ARG A 9 12.15 8.78 -1.95
C ARG A 9 12.97 8.65 -3.23
N ALA A 10 12.62 9.40 -4.27
CA ALA A 10 13.33 9.42 -5.56
C ALA A 10 14.81 9.82 -5.40
N ARG A 11 15.10 10.83 -4.59
CA ARG A 11 16.48 11.26 -4.33
C ARG A 11 17.30 10.21 -3.59
N ARG A 12 16.73 9.59 -2.56
CA ARG A 12 17.40 8.52 -1.79
C ARG A 12 17.63 7.27 -2.63
N TYR A 13 16.74 6.99 -3.57
CA TYR A 13 16.87 5.85 -4.47
C TYR A 13 18.17 5.89 -5.29
N VAL A 14 18.56 7.07 -5.81
CA VAL A 14 19.81 7.26 -6.56
C VAL A 14 20.98 7.75 -5.70
N ASP A 15 20.85 7.69 -4.38
CA ASP A 15 21.86 8.12 -3.41
C ASP A 15 22.41 9.55 -3.61
N VAL A 16 21.54 10.47 -4.05
CA VAL A 16 21.92 11.88 -4.24
C VAL A 16 21.73 12.64 -2.93
N THR A 17 22.75 13.37 -2.49
CA THR A 17 22.64 14.23 -1.29
C THR A 17 21.83 15.50 -1.58
N LEU A 18 21.24 16.09 -0.54
CA LEU A 18 20.58 17.39 -0.67
C LEU A 18 21.55 18.51 -1.07
N GLU A 19 22.83 18.38 -0.68
CA GLU A 19 23.91 19.31 -1.05
C GLU A 19 24.24 19.23 -2.54
N HIS A 20 24.29 18.02 -3.08
CA HIS A 20 24.48 17.81 -4.51
C HIS A 20 23.28 18.38 -5.30
N LEU A 21 22.05 18.06 -4.89
CA LEU A 21 20.84 18.55 -5.56
C LEU A 21 20.70 20.08 -5.46
N ALA A 22 21.08 20.66 -4.32
CA ALA A 22 21.13 22.09 -4.07
C ALA A 22 22.08 22.82 -5.03
N SER A 23 23.30 22.28 -5.23
CA SER A 23 24.31 22.88 -6.10
C SER A 23 23.90 22.91 -7.57
N GLN A 24 23.13 21.92 -8.02
CA GLN A 24 22.60 21.85 -9.40
C GLN A 24 21.40 22.79 -9.64
N GLY A 25 20.67 23.17 -8.59
CA GLY A 25 19.42 23.94 -8.70
C GLY A 25 19.49 25.38 -8.21
N GLY A 26 20.64 25.84 -7.71
CA GLY A 26 20.77 27.14 -7.05
C GLY A 26 19.84 27.30 -5.84
N LYS A 27 19.52 26.19 -5.15
CA LYS A 27 18.70 26.16 -3.94
C LYS A 27 19.58 25.84 -2.74
N SER A 28 19.16 26.20 -1.53
CA SER A 28 19.86 25.74 -0.32
C SER A 28 19.38 24.34 0.08
N PRO A 29 20.26 23.49 0.65
CA PRO A 29 19.87 22.18 1.18
C PRO A 29 18.74 22.30 2.21
N SER A 30 18.76 23.35 3.05
CA SER A 30 17.73 23.64 4.04
C SER A 30 16.38 24.04 3.41
N HIS A 31 16.37 24.60 2.20
CA HIS A 31 15.13 24.87 1.47
C HIS A 31 14.52 23.58 0.93
N LEU A 32 15.35 22.73 0.30
CA LEU A 32 14.93 21.43 -0.21
C LEU A 32 14.47 20.48 0.90
N SER A 33 15.17 20.46 2.03
CA SER A 33 14.78 19.68 3.22
C SER A 33 13.39 20.05 3.76
N ARG A 34 13.05 21.35 3.76
CA ARG A 34 11.70 21.79 4.16
C ARG A 34 10.63 21.37 3.18
N ILE A 35 10.96 21.29 1.88
CA ILE A 35 10.05 20.77 0.86
C ILE A 35 9.86 19.26 1.04
N GLU A 36 10.95 18.50 1.17
CA GLU A 36 10.89 17.05 1.42
C GLU A 36 10.13 16.69 2.71
N GLY A 37 10.22 17.56 3.72
CA GLY A 37 9.50 17.41 4.98
C GLY A 37 8.08 17.97 4.98
N GLY A 38 7.53 18.37 3.83
CA GLY A 38 6.16 18.88 3.71
C GLY A 38 5.92 20.25 4.35
N ARG A 39 6.97 20.92 4.85
CA ARG A 39 6.90 22.27 5.45
C ARG A 39 6.86 23.38 4.40
N ARG A 40 7.08 23.04 3.13
CA ARG A 40 6.95 23.91 1.97
C ARG A 40 6.38 23.10 0.81
N GLU A 41 5.57 23.76 0.00
CA GLU A 41 4.92 23.15 -1.15
C GLU A 41 5.92 22.69 -2.21
N VAL A 42 5.62 21.55 -2.82
CA VAL A 42 6.32 21.07 -4.01
C VAL A 42 5.80 21.82 -5.22
N THR A 43 6.65 22.63 -5.83
CA THR A 43 6.31 23.34 -7.07
C THR A 43 6.77 22.53 -8.29
N PRO A 44 6.16 22.73 -9.48
CA PRO A 44 6.62 22.08 -10.72
C PRO A 44 8.10 22.33 -11.02
N ASN A 45 8.63 23.51 -10.66
CA ASN A 45 10.04 23.83 -10.81
C ASN A 45 10.95 22.99 -9.91
N ILE A 46 10.47 22.61 -8.72
CA ILE A 46 11.21 21.71 -7.83
C ILE A 46 11.16 20.29 -8.37
N VAL A 47 10.01 19.82 -8.85
CA VAL A 47 9.90 18.50 -9.51
C VAL A 47 10.88 18.44 -10.69
N ALA A 48 10.84 19.42 -11.59
CA ALA A 48 11.72 19.48 -12.75
C ALA A 48 13.21 19.58 -12.39
N LEU A 49 13.55 20.17 -11.23
CA LEU A 49 14.92 20.14 -10.71
C LEU A 49 15.31 18.73 -10.30
N TYR A 50 14.47 18.03 -9.52
CA TYR A 50 14.74 16.66 -9.13
C TYR A 50 14.85 15.77 -10.37
N GLU A 51 13.85 15.75 -11.25
CA GLU A 51 13.86 14.90 -12.45
C GLU A 51 15.11 15.10 -13.32
N ARG A 52 15.59 16.34 -13.44
CA ARG A 52 16.83 16.65 -14.17
C ARG A 52 18.07 16.07 -13.50
N VAL A 53 18.17 16.17 -12.17
CA VAL A 53 19.33 15.68 -11.41
C VAL A 53 19.29 14.15 -11.28
N LEU A 54 18.10 13.58 -11.11
CA LEU A 54 17.91 12.14 -10.93
C LEU A 54 17.91 11.37 -12.26
N GLY A 55 17.63 12.04 -13.38
CA GLY A 55 17.66 11.45 -14.72
C GLY A 55 16.42 10.64 -15.09
N PHE A 56 15.32 10.76 -14.33
CA PHE A 56 14.05 10.08 -14.60
C PHE A 56 12.85 10.93 -14.12
N ARG A 57 11.65 10.58 -14.59
CA ARG A 57 10.41 11.23 -14.17
C ARG A 57 9.89 10.66 -12.87
N ILE A 58 9.57 11.52 -11.91
CA ILE A 58 9.09 11.11 -10.58
C ILE A 58 7.58 10.91 -10.64
N GLY A 59 7.07 9.80 -10.09
CA GLY A 59 5.65 9.43 -10.15
C GLY A 59 5.16 8.99 -11.54
N GLY A 60 6.07 8.81 -12.50
CA GLY A 60 5.78 8.25 -13.82
C GLY A 60 5.78 6.70 -13.83
N PRO A 61 5.30 6.07 -14.92
CA PRO A 61 5.37 4.61 -15.08
C PRO A 61 6.81 4.08 -15.15
N ASP A 62 7.79 4.94 -15.45
CA ASP A 62 9.21 4.64 -15.53
C ASP A 62 10.00 5.16 -14.30
N ASP A 63 9.33 5.53 -13.20
CA ASP A 63 9.99 5.97 -11.97
C ASP A 63 10.63 4.76 -11.26
N PRO A 64 11.97 4.63 -11.29
CA PRO A 64 12.66 3.49 -10.69
C PRO A 64 12.67 3.56 -9.15
N SER A 65 12.25 4.68 -8.55
CA SER A 65 12.09 4.79 -7.10
C SER A 65 10.80 4.15 -6.58
N ILE A 66 9.91 3.75 -7.49
CA ILE A 66 8.77 2.89 -7.22
C ILE A 66 9.27 1.44 -7.41
N PRO A 67 9.38 0.63 -6.34
CA PRO A 67 9.95 -0.71 -6.46
C PRO A 67 9.16 -1.54 -7.48
N THR A 68 9.83 -2.00 -8.51
CA THR A 68 9.33 -3.00 -9.45
C THR A 68 9.90 -4.37 -9.08
N VAL A 69 9.25 -5.44 -9.55
CA VAL A 69 9.77 -6.82 -9.47
C VAL A 69 11.18 -6.95 -10.11
N GLY A 70 11.63 -5.96 -10.89
CA GLY A 70 12.98 -5.91 -11.45
C GLY A 70 14.07 -5.40 -10.51
N ASP A 71 13.72 -4.64 -9.47
CA ASP A 71 14.68 -3.99 -8.55
C ASP A 71 15.15 -4.93 -7.43
N VAL A 72 14.39 -6.00 -7.20
CA VAL A 72 14.86 -7.16 -6.46
C VAL A 72 15.64 -8.02 -7.45
N ASP A 73 16.98 -8.05 -7.32
CA ASP A 73 17.87 -8.87 -8.16
C ASP A 73 17.22 -10.25 -8.41
N ARG A 74 16.82 -10.51 -9.66
CA ARG A 74 16.10 -11.72 -10.05
C ARG A 74 16.87 -12.99 -9.68
N ARG A 75 18.20 -12.92 -9.53
CA ARG A 75 19.03 -14.02 -9.01
C ARG A 75 18.91 -14.21 -7.50
N SER A 76 18.61 -13.17 -6.75
CA SER A 76 18.36 -13.23 -5.30
C SER A 76 16.94 -13.74 -5.00
N ALA A 77 15.94 -13.31 -5.79
CA ALA A 77 14.56 -13.81 -5.71
C ALA A 77 14.44 -15.31 -6.06
N LEU A 78 15.17 -15.78 -7.09
CA LEU A 78 15.20 -17.21 -7.45
C LEU A 78 16.03 -18.08 -6.49
N LYS A 79 16.99 -17.49 -5.76
CA LYS A 79 17.70 -18.17 -4.66
C LYS A 79 16.84 -18.31 -3.41
N LEU A 80 15.95 -17.33 -3.15
CA LEU A 80 15.00 -17.35 -2.02
C LEU A 80 13.80 -18.28 -2.26
N ALA A 81 13.24 -18.29 -3.47
CA ALA A 81 12.09 -19.13 -3.82
C ALA A 81 12.44 -20.62 -4.05
N GLY A 82 13.73 -20.96 -4.10
CA GLY A 82 14.23 -22.30 -4.44
C GLY A 82 14.30 -23.32 -3.29
N ALA A 83 13.95 -22.96 -2.07
CA ALA A 83 14.02 -23.86 -0.93
C ALA A 83 12.73 -23.84 -0.10
N THR A 84 11.69 -24.51 -0.59
CA THR A 84 10.55 -24.87 0.27
C THR A 84 10.03 -26.25 -0.08
N VAL A 85 10.75 -27.26 0.38
CA VAL A 85 10.19 -28.57 0.73
C VAL A 85 10.83 -28.97 2.04
N PHE A 86 10.09 -28.93 3.15
CA PHE A 86 10.31 -29.88 4.23
C PHE A 86 9.01 -30.13 4.99
N GLY A 87 8.53 -31.37 4.86
CA GLY A 87 7.74 -32.02 5.88
C GLY A 87 8.66 -32.72 6.89
N GLY A 88 8.19 -32.77 8.14
CA GLY A 88 8.39 -33.91 9.04
C GLY A 88 9.73 -34.10 9.76
N ALA A 89 9.75 -33.63 11.02
CA ALA A 89 10.40 -34.21 12.21
C ALA A 89 11.94 -34.27 12.33
N ALA A 90 12.51 -33.43 13.21
CA ALA A 90 13.14 -33.78 14.51
C ALA A 90 13.85 -32.54 15.09
N VAL A 91 13.93 -32.45 16.43
CA VAL A 91 14.29 -31.26 17.21
C VAL A 91 15.81 -31.08 17.37
N GLU A 92 16.34 -29.99 16.82
CA GLU A 92 17.55 -29.27 17.24
C GLU A 92 17.15 -27.80 17.52
N PRO A 93 17.91 -26.99 18.29
CA PRO A 93 17.60 -25.58 18.44
C PRO A 93 17.72 -24.93 17.07
N VAL A 94 16.56 -24.68 16.45
CA VAL A 94 16.46 -24.17 15.08
C VAL A 94 17.05 -22.77 15.09
N VAL A 95 18.30 -22.63 14.63
CA VAL A 95 18.82 -21.33 14.23
C VAL A 95 17.88 -20.84 13.15
N ALA A 96 17.24 -19.69 13.40
CA ALA A 96 16.25 -19.18 12.46
C ALA A 96 16.93 -18.91 11.11
N ASP A 97 16.25 -19.27 10.03
CA ASP A 97 16.72 -18.97 8.68
C ASP A 97 16.79 -17.44 8.45
N VAL A 98 17.63 -17.02 7.50
CA VAL A 98 17.81 -15.61 7.14
C VAL A 98 16.50 -14.99 6.65
N GLU A 99 15.75 -15.70 5.82
CA GLU A 99 14.48 -15.19 5.29
C GLU A 99 13.42 -15.12 6.38
N ASP A 100 13.28 -16.17 7.19
CA ASP A 100 12.36 -16.15 8.33
C ASP A 100 12.70 -15.03 9.33
N THR A 101 13.99 -14.74 9.53
CA THR A 101 14.45 -13.62 10.37
C THR A 101 14.14 -12.26 9.76
N ALA A 102 14.26 -12.11 8.44
CA ALA A 102 13.86 -10.88 7.76
C ALA A 102 12.34 -10.66 7.83
N GLN A 103 11.54 -11.71 7.63
CA GLN A 103 10.07 -11.67 7.78
C GLN A 103 9.66 -11.34 9.21
N TRP A 104 10.32 -11.94 10.20
CA TRP A 104 10.09 -11.59 11.60
C TRP A 104 10.42 -10.11 11.89
N LEU A 105 11.57 -9.61 11.41
CA LEU A 105 11.96 -8.21 11.62
C LEU A 105 10.94 -7.25 10.99
N ALA A 106 10.51 -7.53 9.77
CA ALA A 106 9.50 -6.74 9.07
C ALA A 106 8.18 -6.75 9.84
N TRP A 107 7.76 -7.91 10.33
CA TRP A 107 6.56 -8.05 11.17
C TRP A 107 6.64 -7.23 12.45
N GLU A 108 7.75 -7.29 13.17
CA GLU A 108 7.94 -6.50 14.40
C GLU A 108 7.94 -4.99 14.15
N ILE A 109 8.60 -4.53 13.09
CA ILE A 109 8.60 -3.11 12.70
C ILE A 109 7.16 -2.67 12.38
N TRP A 110 6.44 -3.48 11.60
CA TRP A 110 5.08 -3.18 11.17
C TRP A 110 4.09 -3.19 12.33
N HIS A 111 4.12 -4.22 13.17
CA HIS A 111 3.17 -4.41 14.27
C HIS A 111 3.30 -3.36 15.37
N ARG A 112 4.52 -2.89 15.65
CA ARG A 112 4.77 -1.92 16.74
C ARG A 112 4.34 -0.50 16.39
N GLY A 113 4.14 -0.16 15.11
CA GLY A 113 3.71 1.17 14.66
C GLY A 113 4.59 2.35 15.10
N SER A 114 5.76 2.08 15.67
CA SER A 114 6.60 3.06 16.40
C SER A 114 7.66 3.74 15.52
N GLY A 115 7.69 3.41 14.24
CA GLY A 115 8.69 3.90 13.29
C GLY A 115 9.34 2.78 12.47
N PRO A 116 10.32 3.10 11.60
CA PRO A 116 10.91 2.15 10.66
C PRO A 116 12.00 1.25 11.27
N ALA A 117 12.07 1.15 12.61
CA ALA A 117 13.16 0.50 13.31
C ALA A 117 12.71 -0.14 14.63
N ILE A 118 13.41 -1.18 15.07
CA ILE A 118 13.26 -1.79 16.39
C ILE A 118 14.60 -1.87 17.11
N SER A 119 14.59 -1.95 18.44
CA SER A 119 15.81 -2.19 19.20
C SER A 119 16.34 -3.60 18.96
N GLU A 120 17.65 -3.75 18.76
CA GLU A 120 18.32 -5.05 18.71
C GLU A 120 18.11 -5.85 20.00
N ALA A 121 17.87 -5.18 21.13
CA ALA A 121 17.60 -5.83 22.41
C ALA A 121 16.31 -6.67 22.42
N VAL A 122 15.39 -6.44 21.48
CA VAL A 122 14.17 -7.25 21.35
C VAL A 122 14.32 -8.43 20.38
N VAL A 123 15.49 -8.60 19.76
CA VAL A 123 15.75 -9.70 18.83
C VAL A 123 15.90 -11.02 19.61
N PRO A 124 15.08 -12.05 19.32
CA PRO A 124 15.20 -13.35 19.94
C PRO A 124 16.58 -13.97 19.71
N ILE A 125 17.08 -14.70 20.72
CA ILE A 125 18.45 -15.23 20.73
C ILE A 125 18.71 -16.12 19.51
N GLU A 126 17.73 -16.93 19.14
CA GLU A 126 17.75 -17.84 17.99
C GLU A 126 17.85 -17.13 16.63
N ARG A 127 17.51 -15.84 16.57
CA ARG A 127 17.56 -15.00 15.36
C ARG A 127 18.83 -14.17 15.25
N ILE A 128 19.62 -14.04 16.32
CA ILE A 128 20.85 -13.24 16.34
C ILE A 128 21.84 -13.65 15.23
N PRO A 129 22.11 -14.96 14.96
CA PRO A 129 23.03 -15.35 13.91
C PRO A 129 22.58 -14.87 12.52
N ALA A 130 21.31 -15.07 12.17
CA ALA A 130 20.72 -14.63 10.92
C ALA A 130 20.66 -13.10 10.81
N MET A 131 20.34 -12.41 11.91
CA MET A 131 20.34 -10.94 11.95
C MET A 131 21.72 -10.36 11.63
N ARG A 132 22.80 -10.96 12.16
CA ARG A 132 24.17 -10.55 11.84
C ARG A 132 24.48 -10.72 10.36
N GLN A 133 23.96 -11.77 9.72
CA GLN A 133 24.11 -11.98 8.28
C GLN A 133 23.38 -10.89 7.49
N LEU A 134 22.13 -10.58 7.84
CA LEU A 134 21.34 -9.50 7.22
C LEU A 134 22.03 -8.14 7.31
N VAL A 135 22.69 -7.85 8.44
CA VAL A 135 23.51 -6.66 8.62
C VAL A 135 24.78 -6.71 7.76
N ALA A 136 25.46 -7.85 7.71
CA ALA A 136 26.67 -8.02 6.91
C ALA A 136 26.43 -7.82 5.40
N VAL A 137 25.28 -8.26 4.90
CA VAL A 137 24.86 -8.06 3.50
C VAL A 137 24.14 -6.73 3.25
N ARG A 138 24.08 -5.85 4.26
CA ARG A 138 23.46 -4.50 4.19
C ARG A 138 21.98 -4.49 3.80
N GLN A 139 21.24 -5.58 4.05
CA GLN A 139 19.78 -5.56 3.97
C GLN A 139 19.18 -4.93 5.23
N VAL A 140 19.85 -5.08 6.37
CA VAL A 140 19.51 -4.41 7.63
C VAL A 140 20.64 -3.46 7.99
N LEU A 141 20.28 -2.25 8.40
CA LEU A 141 21.19 -1.26 8.96
C LEU A 141 21.03 -1.28 10.47
N ARG A 142 22.18 -1.31 11.15
CA ARG A 142 22.29 -1.11 12.59
C ARG A 142 22.88 0.27 12.84
N ASP A 143 22.23 1.09 13.66
CA ASP A 143 22.78 2.37 14.08
C ASP A 143 23.59 2.27 15.39
N GLN A 144 24.13 3.41 15.83
CA GLN A 144 24.97 3.50 17.03
C GLN A 144 24.18 3.23 18.32
N ASP A 145 22.87 3.45 18.30
CA ASP A 145 21.97 3.26 19.44
C ASP A 145 21.42 1.81 19.49
N GLY A 146 21.86 0.95 18.58
CA GLY A 146 21.42 -0.44 18.48
C GLY A 146 20.02 -0.59 17.90
N LEU A 147 19.55 0.37 17.11
CA LEU A 147 18.32 0.22 16.34
C LEU A 147 18.59 -0.49 15.01
N LEU A 148 17.73 -1.43 14.68
CA LEU A 148 17.73 -2.21 13.46
C LEU A 148 16.61 -1.71 12.55
N ARG A 149 16.95 -1.42 11.30
CA ARG A 149 16.00 -1.05 10.25
C ARG A 149 16.40 -1.65 8.92
N PHE A 150 15.45 -1.87 8.02
CA PHE A 150 15.81 -2.23 6.65
C PHE A 150 16.55 -1.08 5.95
N SER A 151 17.49 -1.42 5.10
CA SER A 151 18.27 -0.45 4.32
C SER A 151 17.41 0.33 3.33
N THR A 152 16.34 -0.30 2.84
CA THR A 152 15.29 0.34 2.04
C THR A 152 13.91 0.11 2.66
N PRO A 153 13.04 1.13 2.73
CA PRO A 153 11.71 0.99 3.32
C PRO A 153 10.86 -0.12 2.68
N GLY A 154 10.96 -0.31 1.35
CA GLY A 154 10.16 -1.29 0.62
C GLY A 154 10.47 -2.76 0.96
N LEU A 155 11.59 -3.06 1.63
CA LEU A 155 11.86 -4.42 2.11
C LEU A 155 10.88 -4.84 3.22
N ILE A 156 10.36 -3.88 3.99
CA ILE A 156 9.32 -4.18 5.00
C ILE A 156 8.09 -4.74 4.28
N ASP A 157 7.52 -3.99 3.33
CA ASP A 157 6.34 -4.44 2.58
C ASP A 157 6.59 -5.76 1.84
N PHE A 158 7.79 -5.96 1.28
CA PHE A 158 8.15 -7.20 0.59
C PHE A 158 8.13 -8.43 1.52
N HIS A 159 8.79 -8.35 2.68
CA HIS A 159 8.85 -9.48 3.60
C HIS A 159 7.49 -9.72 4.28
N ILE A 160 6.72 -8.67 4.58
CA ILE A 160 5.32 -8.81 5.03
C ILE A 160 4.50 -9.52 3.94
N ALA A 161 4.57 -9.07 2.69
CA ALA A 161 3.83 -9.66 1.58
C ALA A 161 4.21 -11.14 1.37
N SER A 162 5.50 -11.47 1.46
CA SER A 162 5.99 -12.85 1.31
C SER A 162 5.46 -13.76 2.41
N ARG A 163 5.50 -13.30 3.66
CA ARG A 163 4.92 -14.01 4.81
C ARG A 163 3.42 -14.23 4.64
N VAL A 164 2.69 -13.16 4.35
CA VAL A 164 1.23 -13.18 4.15
C VAL A 164 0.85 -14.10 3.00
N PHE A 165 1.56 -14.04 1.87
CA PHE A 165 1.32 -14.93 0.73
C PHE A 165 1.54 -16.40 1.08
N GLY A 166 2.58 -16.74 1.84
CA GLY A 166 2.76 -18.09 2.37
C GLY A 166 1.56 -18.56 3.23
N GLY A 167 0.95 -17.65 3.98
CA GLY A 167 -0.32 -17.88 4.68
C GLY A 167 -1.47 -18.16 3.71
N ILE A 168 -1.67 -17.29 2.71
CA ILE A 168 -2.72 -17.44 1.68
C ILE A 168 -2.61 -18.78 0.95
N ALA A 169 -1.42 -19.09 0.41
CA ALA A 169 -1.17 -20.30 -0.37
C ALA A 169 -1.40 -21.60 0.44
N THR A 170 -1.19 -21.53 1.77
CA THR A 170 -1.42 -22.67 2.68
C THR A 170 -2.78 -22.64 3.37
N GLY A 171 -3.63 -21.64 3.09
CA GLY A 171 -4.93 -21.48 3.73
C GLY A 171 -4.88 -21.04 5.21
N ARG A 172 -3.73 -20.54 5.69
CA ARG A 172 -3.57 -19.97 7.04
C ARG A 172 -3.93 -18.50 7.06
N ARG A 173 -4.89 -18.14 7.91
CA ARG A 173 -5.51 -16.80 7.94
C ARG A 173 -4.86 -15.80 8.89
N GLY A 174 -4.06 -16.29 9.85
CA GLY A 174 -3.69 -15.53 11.05
C GLY A 174 -3.05 -14.16 10.80
N ASP A 175 -2.18 -14.06 9.79
CA ASP A 175 -1.51 -12.79 9.49
C ASP A 175 -2.50 -11.74 8.91
N LEU A 176 -3.54 -12.17 8.17
CA LEU A 176 -4.57 -11.28 7.61
C LEU A 176 -5.79 -11.08 8.51
N GLU A 177 -5.97 -11.89 9.55
CA GLU A 177 -7.09 -11.76 10.49
C GLU A 177 -6.89 -10.68 11.55
N THR A 178 -5.63 -10.35 11.85
CA THR A 178 -5.25 -9.61 13.06
C THR A 178 -4.85 -8.16 12.81
N ALA A 179 -4.44 -7.82 11.59
CA ALA A 179 -4.08 -6.45 11.25
C ALA A 179 -4.29 -6.16 9.76
N GLN A 180 -4.61 -4.91 9.45
CA GLN A 180 -4.96 -4.48 8.09
C GLN A 180 -3.68 -4.17 7.29
N THR A 181 -3.56 -4.75 6.09
CA THR A 181 -2.40 -4.54 5.21
C THR A 181 -2.41 -3.14 4.58
N SER A 182 -1.23 -2.63 4.23
CA SER A 182 -1.09 -1.36 3.50
C SER A 182 -1.40 -1.56 2.01
N HIS A 183 -1.67 -0.45 1.31
CA HIS A 183 -1.85 -0.47 -0.15
C HIS A 183 -0.61 -1.02 -0.87
N GLU A 184 0.58 -0.63 -0.41
CA GLU A 184 1.87 -1.04 -0.94
C GLU A 184 2.10 -2.54 -0.74
N THR A 185 1.81 -3.06 0.47
CA THR A 185 1.86 -4.49 0.77
C THR A 185 0.91 -5.28 -0.14
N ASP A 186 -0.34 -4.83 -0.31
CA ASP A 186 -1.32 -5.48 -1.17
C ASP A 186 -0.86 -5.57 -2.63
N GLN A 187 -0.18 -4.53 -3.13
CA GLN A 187 0.35 -4.49 -4.50
C GLN A 187 1.48 -5.50 -4.70
N ILE A 188 2.30 -5.76 -3.67
CA ILE A 188 3.32 -6.81 -3.73
C ILE A 188 2.66 -8.18 -3.68
N ILE A 189 1.72 -8.40 -2.74
CA ILE A 189 0.97 -9.67 -2.62
C ILE A 189 0.28 -10.01 -3.94
N ARG A 190 -0.31 -9.02 -4.61
CA ARG A 190 -0.91 -9.18 -5.93
C ARG A 190 0.02 -9.90 -6.90
N SER A 191 1.29 -9.50 -6.97
CA SER A 191 2.25 -10.08 -7.92
C SER A 191 2.53 -11.57 -7.68
N PHE A 192 2.28 -12.05 -6.46
CA PHE A 192 2.32 -13.48 -6.12
C PHE A 192 1.01 -14.18 -6.48
N VAL A 193 -0.13 -13.57 -6.11
CA VAL A 193 -1.49 -14.09 -6.36
C VAL A 193 -1.81 -14.20 -7.85
N GLU A 194 -1.35 -13.27 -8.69
CA GLU A 194 -1.54 -13.31 -10.16
C GLU A 194 -1.01 -14.61 -10.79
N ARG A 195 -0.08 -15.29 -10.12
CA ARG A 195 0.55 -16.54 -10.59
C ARG A 195 -0.01 -17.78 -9.91
N ASP A 196 -0.92 -17.63 -8.96
CA ASP A 196 -1.48 -18.71 -8.15
C ASP A 196 -3.01 -18.58 -8.07
N THR A 197 -3.70 -19.32 -8.92
CA THR A 197 -5.17 -19.32 -8.97
C THR A 197 -5.79 -19.85 -7.68
N MET A 198 -5.13 -20.78 -6.96
CA MET A 198 -5.62 -21.28 -5.68
C MET A 198 -5.55 -20.21 -4.58
N ALA A 199 -4.52 -19.36 -4.61
CA ALA A 199 -4.40 -18.21 -3.74
C ALA A 199 -5.53 -17.20 -4.01
N ALA A 200 -5.81 -16.90 -5.28
CA ALA A 200 -6.91 -16.02 -5.67
C ALA A 200 -8.28 -16.57 -5.20
N ASP A 201 -8.53 -17.87 -5.39
CA ASP A 201 -9.75 -18.53 -4.91
C ASP A 201 -9.87 -18.51 -3.38
N THR A 202 -8.74 -18.69 -2.68
CA THR A 202 -8.69 -18.62 -1.22
C THR A 202 -9.03 -17.23 -0.71
N LEU A 203 -8.45 -16.18 -1.32
CA LEU A 203 -8.81 -14.80 -1.03
C LEU A 203 -10.28 -14.54 -1.36
N GLY A 204 -10.81 -15.07 -2.47
CA GLY A 204 -12.22 -14.94 -2.82
C GLY A 204 -13.14 -15.55 -1.76
N ARG A 205 -12.79 -16.71 -1.21
CA ARG A 205 -13.51 -17.32 -0.08
C ARG A 205 -13.38 -16.48 1.18
N TRP A 206 -12.18 -16.02 1.53
CA TRP A 206 -11.96 -15.21 2.72
C TRP A 206 -12.68 -13.88 2.66
N MET A 207 -12.69 -13.20 1.52
CA MET A 207 -13.47 -11.97 1.30
C MET A 207 -14.96 -12.18 1.61
N ARG A 208 -15.54 -13.32 1.21
CA ARG A 208 -16.97 -13.60 1.39
C ARG A 208 -17.33 -14.13 2.78
N THR A 209 -16.51 -15.02 3.34
CA THR A 209 -16.86 -15.80 4.54
C THR A 209 -15.80 -15.77 5.63
N GLY A 210 -14.84 -14.84 5.56
CA GLY A 210 -13.81 -14.67 6.58
C GLY A 210 -14.43 -14.33 7.93
N ALA A 211 -13.85 -14.85 9.02
CA ALA A 211 -14.42 -14.73 10.36
C ALA A 211 -14.42 -13.28 10.86
N THR A 212 -13.38 -12.50 10.53
CA THR A 212 -13.23 -11.12 10.97
C THR A 212 -13.42 -10.14 9.81
N PRO A 213 -13.96 -8.93 10.05
CA PRO A 213 -13.99 -7.87 9.04
C PRO A 213 -12.60 -7.53 8.48
N VAL A 214 -11.55 -7.64 9.31
CA VAL A 214 -10.15 -7.40 8.92
C VAL A 214 -9.69 -8.41 7.87
N LEU A 215 -9.99 -9.70 8.05
CA LEU A 215 -9.69 -10.71 7.04
C LEU A 215 -10.42 -10.44 5.72
N ARG A 216 -11.70 -10.08 5.81
CA ARG A 216 -12.53 -9.85 4.63
C ARG A 216 -12.07 -8.61 3.86
N VAL A 217 -11.75 -7.51 4.54
CA VAL A 217 -11.24 -6.29 3.92
C VAL A 217 -9.85 -6.47 3.33
N ASN A 218 -8.94 -7.19 4.01
CA ASN A 218 -7.62 -7.47 3.47
C ASN A 218 -7.70 -8.32 2.21
N ALA A 219 -8.54 -9.37 2.24
CA ALA A 219 -8.75 -10.20 1.07
C ALA A 219 -9.35 -9.41 -0.10
N ALA A 220 -10.33 -8.52 0.17
CA ALA A 220 -10.88 -7.61 -0.82
C ALA A 220 -9.82 -6.64 -1.37
N GLY A 221 -8.96 -6.09 -0.50
CA GLY A 221 -7.90 -5.15 -0.85
C GLY A 221 -6.93 -5.73 -1.86
N ILE A 222 -6.44 -6.94 -1.59
CA ILE A 222 -5.54 -7.68 -2.48
C ILE A 222 -6.22 -8.02 -3.81
N LEU A 223 -7.45 -8.58 -3.78
CA LEU A 223 -8.19 -8.94 -4.99
C LEU A 223 -8.47 -7.72 -5.88
N ALA A 224 -8.79 -6.57 -5.28
CA ALA A 224 -9.01 -5.33 -6.03
C ALA A 224 -7.78 -4.90 -6.85
N LYS A 225 -6.57 -5.31 -6.44
CA LYS A 225 -5.34 -4.97 -7.17
C LYS A 225 -5.11 -5.83 -8.40
N LEU A 226 -5.78 -6.98 -8.53
CA LEU A 226 -5.71 -7.83 -9.73
C LEU A 226 -6.19 -7.12 -11.00
N ARG A 227 -6.97 -6.02 -10.86
CA ARG A 227 -7.41 -5.15 -11.96
C ARG A 227 -8.13 -5.89 -13.09
N THR A 228 -8.83 -6.96 -12.76
CA THR A 228 -9.81 -7.57 -13.67
C THR A 228 -11.20 -7.01 -13.36
N PRO A 229 -12.07 -6.81 -14.37
CA PRO A 229 -13.45 -6.40 -14.15
C PRO A 229 -14.19 -7.33 -13.17
N GLU A 230 -13.93 -8.63 -13.25
CA GLU A 230 -14.56 -9.64 -12.38
C GLU A 230 -14.15 -9.47 -10.92
N ALA A 231 -12.87 -9.19 -10.66
CA ALA A 231 -12.38 -8.93 -9.30
C ALA A 231 -12.93 -7.61 -8.77
N ALA A 232 -13.01 -6.57 -9.61
CA ALA A 232 -13.61 -5.29 -9.25
C ALA A 232 -15.08 -5.45 -8.84
N ASP A 233 -15.88 -6.14 -9.66
CA ASP A 233 -17.29 -6.40 -9.38
C ASP A 233 -17.46 -7.26 -8.12
N ALA A 234 -16.65 -8.30 -7.95
CA ALA A 234 -16.71 -9.16 -6.77
C ALA A 234 -16.39 -8.41 -5.47
N VAL A 235 -15.37 -7.53 -5.50
CA VAL A 235 -15.00 -6.69 -4.36
C VAL A 235 -16.09 -5.68 -4.05
N ALA A 236 -16.57 -4.91 -5.03
CA ALA A 236 -17.63 -3.94 -4.84
C ALA A 236 -18.92 -4.58 -4.31
N GLY A 237 -19.29 -5.75 -4.85
CA GLY A 237 -20.41 -6.55 -4.37
C GLY A 237 -20.24 -6.98 -2.90
N ALA A 238 -19.06 -7.47 -2.51
CA ALA A 238 -18.77 -7.83 -1.13
C ALA A 238 -18.88 -6.63 -0.18
N LEU A 239 -18.24 -5.50 -0.53
CA LEU A 239 -18.28 -4.26 0.26
C LEU A 239 -19.71 -3.71 0.39
N ARG A 240 -20.57 -3.90 -0.62
CA ARG A 240 -21.98 -3.50 -0.51
C ARG A 240 -22.70 -4.27 0.59
N THR A 241 -22.49 -5.58 0.66
CA THR A 241 -23.22 -6.46 1.59
C THR A 241 -22.63 -6.51 3.00
N ASP A 242 -21.35 -6.23 3.17
CA ASP A 242 -20.63 -6.37 4.44
C ASP A 242 -20.26 -5.02 5.02
N GLU A 243 -21.03 -4.56 6.00
CA GLU A 243 -20.81 -3.28 6.67
C GLU A 243 -19.45 -3.19 7.37
N GLY A 244 -18.99 -4.27 8.00
CA GLY A 244 -17.72 -4.29 8.72
C GLY A 244 -16.53 -4.11 7.80
N ALA A 245 -16.47 -4.89 6.71
CA ALA A 245 -15.41 -4.74 5.72
C ALA A 245 -15.52 -3.41 4.97
N ARG A 246 -16.74 -2.95 4.65
CA ARG A 246 -16.98 -1.64 4.02
C ARG A 246 -16.42 -0.50 4.85
N HIS A 247 -16.71 -0.47 6.15
CA HIS A 247 -16.22 0.56 7.04
C HIS A 247 -14.68 0.64 7.03
N LEU A 248 -14.00 -0.51 7.15
CA LEU A 248 -12.54 -0.59 7.11
C LEU A 248 -11.96 -0.18 5.75
N TYR A 249 -12.63 -0.53 4.65
CA TYR A 249 -12.17 -0.16 3.31
C TYR A 249 -12.34 1.33 3.04
N LEU A 250 -13.48 1.92 3.43
CA LEU A 250 -13.71 3.36 3.37
C LEU A 250 -12.67 4.12 4.20
N ALA A 251 -12.31 3.63 5.38
CA ALA A 251 -11.25 4.20 6.21
C ALA A 251 -9.87 4.10 5.51
N ALA A 252 -9.53 2.98 4.89
CA ALA A 252 -8.30 2.85 4.09
C ALA A 252 -8.23 3.84 2.92
N VAL A 253 -9.34 4.03 2.22
CA VAL A 253 -9.43 5.02 1.14
C VAL A 253 -9.34 6.43 1.69
N ALA A 254 -10.01 6.75 2.79
CA ALA A 254 -9.94 8.08 3.41
C ALA A 254 -8.51 8.40 3.92
N HIS A 255 -7.85 7.44 4.57
CA HIS A 255 -6.44 7.56 5.00
C HIS A 255 -5.52 7.87 3.82
N ARG A 256 -5.60 7.08 2.74
CA ARG A 256 -4.74 7.22 1.56
C ARG A 256 -5.08 8.45 0.71
N VAL A 257 -6.35 8.60 0.35
CA VAL A 257 -6.82 9.60 -0.63
C VAL A 257 -6.92 10.97 0.00
N LEU A 258 -7.33 11.07 1.28
CA LEU A 258 -7.50 12.34 2.00
C LEU A 258 -6.33 12.66 2.93
N GLY A 259 -5.39 11.73 3.15
CA GLY A 259 -4.23 11.95 4.01
C GLY A 259 -4.61 12.09 5.50
N LEU A 260 -5.76 11.55 5.90
CA LEU A 260 -6.21 11.56 7.29
C LEU A 260 -5.36 10.58 8.11
N ALA A 261 -5.12 10.88 9.38
CA ALA A 261 -4.60 9.86 10.31
C ALA A 261 -5.59 8.69 10.40
N TRP A 262 -5.12 7.48 10.73
CA TRP A 262 -5.97 6.28 10.72
C TRP A 262 -7.23 6.41 11.58
N ASP A 263 -7.11 6.93 12.81
CA ASP A 263 -8.26 7.14 13.71
C ASP A 263 -9.25 8.19 13.17
N ASP A 264 -8.76 9.22 12.49
CA ASP A 264 -9.59 10.21 11.82
C ASP A 264 -10.29 9.61 10.60
N ALA A 265 -9.61 8.74 9.85
CA ALA A 265 -10.15 8.05 8.69
C ALA A 265 -11.27 7.08 9.09
N LEU A 266 -11.12 6.36 10.21
CA LEU A 266 -12.19 5.53 10.79
C LEU A 266 -13.42 6.38 11.14
N ARG A 267 -13.22 7.50 11.83
CA ARG A 267 -14.33 8.43 12.14
C ARG A 267 -15.00 8.97 10.87
N TYR A 268 -14.18 9.36 9.88
CA TYR A 268 -14.64 9.91 8.62
C TYR A 268 -15.45 8.89 7.81
N ALA A 269 -15.07 7.62 7.83
CA ALA A 269 -15.81 6.55 7.14
C ALA A 269 -17.24 6.37 7.66
N THR A 270 -17.50 6.67 8.93
CA THR A 270 -18.85 6.64 9.53
C THR A 270 -19.60 7.94 9.28
N THR A 271 -18.95 9.08 9.49
CA THR A 271 -19.57 10.40 9.41
C THR A 271 -18.72 11.32 8.55
N PRO A 272 -18.82 11.23 7.21
CA PRO A 272 -18.06 12.09 6.31
C PRO A 272 -18.42 13.55 6.53
N SER A 273 -17.41 14.39 6.65
CA SER A 273 -17.57 15.84 6.72
C SER A 273 -17.15 16.49 5.40
N TYR A 274 -17.91 17.50 4.98
CA TYR A 274 -17.64 18.21 3.75
C TYR A 274 -16.45 19.17 3.93
N THR A 275 -15.46 19.03 3.06
CA THR A 275 -14.49 20.08 2.74
C THR A 275 -14.32 20.13 1.22
N GLU A 276 -14.05 21.31 0.68
CA GLU A 276 -13.81 21.45 -0.77
C GLU A 276 -12.59 20.63 -1.22
N ASP A 277 -11.53 20.58 -0.39
CA ASP A 277 -10.33 19.77 -0.66
C ASP A 277 -10.65 18.27 -0.71
N TYR A 278 -11.42 17.75 0.26
CA TYR A 278 -11.73 16.33 0.30
C TYR A 278 -12.63 15.93 -0.87
N ALA A 279 -13.65 16.73 -1.18
CA ALA A 279 -14.49 16.50 -2.34
C ALA A 279 -13.66 16.48 -3.63
N ALA A 280 -12.75 17.43 -3.82
CA ALA A 280 -11.87 17.48 -4.98
C ALA A 280 -10.95 16.25 -5.08
N ARG A 281 -10.39 15.77 -3.96
CA ARG A 281 -9.52 14.59 -3.92
C ARG A 281 -10.27 13.30 -4.21
N LEU A 282 -11.49 13.13 -3.69
CA LEU A 282 -12.36 12.00 -4.01
C LEU A 282 -12.79 12.03 -5.49
N VAL A 283 -13.11 13.20 -6.02
CA VAL A 283 -13.39 13.40 -7.45
C VAL A 283 -12.18 13.04 -8.33
N ASN A 284 -10.97 13.36 -7.88
CA ASN A 284 -9.76 12.93 -8.57
C ASN A 284 -9.55 11.41 -8.48
N GLU A 285 -9.83 10.79 -7.33
CA GLU A 285 -9.75 9.34 -7.18
C GLU A 285 -10.79 8.62 -8.03
N LEU A 286 -11.99 9.17 -8.23
CA LEU A 286 -12.97 8.65 -9.21
C LEU A 286 -12.37 8.54 -10.61
N ARG A 287 -11.42 9.40 -11.00
CA ARG A 287 -10.76 9.34 -12.31
C ARG A 287 -9.57 8.39 -12.34
N ASN A 288 -9.17 7.79 -11.23
CA ASN A 288 -8.00 6.92 -11.16
C ASN A 288 -8.32 5.56 -11.79
N PRO A 289 -7.76 5.20 -12.97
CA PRO A 289 -8.10 3.93 -13.63
C PRO A 289 -7.51 2.72 -12.90
N ARG A 290 -6.54 2.92 -11.99
CA ARG A 290 -5.71 1.85 -11.41
C ARG A 290 -6.32 1.13 -10.21
N ASP A 291 -7.39 1.68 -9.62
CA ASP A 291 -7.96 1.18 -8.36
C ASP A 291 -9.49 1.22 -8.38
N PRO A 292 -10.16 0.23 -8.99
CA PRO A 292 -11.61 0.21 -9.13
C PRO A 292 -12.34 0.23 -7.80
N ALA A 293 -11.82 -0.45 -6.78
CA ALA A 293 -12.42 -0.45 -5.44
C ALA A 293 -12.31 0.91 -4.74
N ALA A 294 -11.21 1.65 -4.96
CA ALA A 294 -11.09 3.01 -4.46
C ALA A 294 -12.03 3.99 -5.17
N ARG A 295 -12.29 3.79 -6.48
CA ARG A 295 -13.34 4.55 -7.20
C ARG A 295 -14.71 4.28 -6.57
N TRP A 296 -15.05 3.01 -6.33
CA TRP A 296 -16.29 2.63 -5.65
C TRP A 296 -16.46 3.35 -4.31
N CYS A 297 -15.43 3.27 -3.45
CA CYS A 297 -15.42 3.93 -2.14
C CYS A 297 -15.55 5.46 -2.26
N SER A 298 -14.88 6.06 -3.26
CA SER A 298 -14.95 7.51 -3.47
C SER A 298 -16.34 7.94 -3.91
N ALA A 299 -17.03 7.14 -4.72
CA ALA A 299 -18.43 7.40 -5.09
C ALA A 299 -19.36 7.32 -3.87
N VAL A 300 -19.18 6.32 -3.00
CA VAL A 300 -19.93 6.18 -1.74
C VAL A 300 -19.71 7.40 -0.83
N LEU A 301 -18.45 7.79 -0.60
CA LEU A 301 -18.12 8.95 0.23
C LEU A 301 -18.70 10.25 -0.34
N LEU A 302 -18.62 10.47 -1.65
CA LEU A 302 -19.23 11.63 -2.31
C LEU A 302 -20.77 11.62 -2.20
N GLY A 303 -21.39 10.44 -2.23
CA GLY A 303 -22.82 10.28 -1.98
C GLY A 303 -23.22 10.70 -0.57
N HIS A 304 -22.46 10.27 0.45
CA HIS A 304 -22.68 10.66 1.84
C HIS A 304 -22.47 12.16 2.10
N LEU A 305 -21.59 12.81 1.33
CA LEU A 305 -21.39 14.26 1.38
C LEU A 305 -22.54 15.05 0.73
N ASN A 306 -23.46 14.37 0.01
CA ASN A 306 -24.58 14.97 -0.71
C ASN A 306 -24.14 16.07 -1.70
N VAL A 307 -23.10 15.78 -2.48
CA VAL A 307 -22.47 16.72 -3.44
C VAL A 307 -22.62 16.28 -4.89
N ALA A 308 -23.56 15.37 -5.17
CA ALA A 308 -23.78 14.78 -6.49
C ALA A 308 -24.17 15.81 -7.57
N ASP A 309 -24.82 16.89 -7.16
CA ASP A 309 -25.28 17.96 -8.05
C ASP A 309 -24.14 18.87 -8.53
N ARG A 310 -22.97 18.81 -7.90
CA ARG A 310 -21.81 19.64 -8.25
C ARG A 310 -21.18 19.23 -9.58
N ASP A 311 -20.86 20.23 -10.40
CA ASP A 311 -20.29 20.03 -11.75
C ASP A 311 -19.02 19.16 -11.78
N PRO A 312 -18.04 19.28 -10.85
CA PRO A 312 -16.87 18.41 -10.85
C PRO A 312 -17.19 16.93 -10.66
N VAL A 313 -18.22 16.62 -9.85
CA VAL A 313 -18.69 15.25 -9.60
C VAL A 313 -19.38 14.70 -10.85
N LYS A 314 -20.31 15.46 -11.42
CA LYS A 314 -20.99 15.11 -12.68
C LYS A 314 -20.01 14.85 -13.81
N ALA A 315 -19.02 15.72 -13.97
CA ALA A 315 -17.98 15.58 -14.99
C ALA A 315 -17.15 14.30 -14.79
N ALA A 316 -16.73 14.01 -13.55
CA ALA A 316 -15.96 12.80 -13.24
C ALA A 316 -16.77 11.52 -13.47
N VAL A 317 -18.04 11.51 -13.09
CA VAL A 317 -18.91 10.35 -13.36
C VAL A 317 -19.14 10.19 -14.86
N ALA A 318 -19.48 11.26 -15.59
CA ALA A 318 -19.70 11.19 -17.03
C ALA A 318 -18.46 10.70 -17.81
N GLU A 319 -17.27 11.00 -17.33
CA GLU A 319 -16.01 10.46 -17.85
C GLU A 319 -15.92 8.94 -17.61
N ASN A 320 -16.13 8.50 -16.36
CA ASN A 320 -16.07 7.09 -16.01
C ASN A 320 -17.14 6.23 -16.68
N LEU A 321 -18.36 6.74 -16.89
CA LEU A 321 -19.42 6.02 -17.61
C LEU A 321 -19.00 5.57 -19.02
N ARG A 322 -17.95 6.19 -19.61
CA ARG A 322 -17.43 5.81 -20.93
C ARG A 322 -16.30 4.79 -20.88
N THR A 323 -15.64 4.63 -19.74
CA THR A 323 -14.37 3.88 -19.62
C THR A 323 -14.37 2.82 -18.52
N GLU A 324 -15.38 2.80 -17.65
CA GLU A 324 -15.49 1.86 -16.56
C GLU A 324 -16.07 0.53 -17.04
N ASP A 325 -15.34 -0.55 -16.75
CA ASP A 325 -15.74 -1.92 -17.11
C ASP A 325 -16.48 -2.63 -15.96
N SER A 326 -16.30 -2.17 -14.72
CA SER A 326 -16.98 -2.73 -13.55
C SER A 326 -18.45 -2.32 -13.53
N ARG A 327 -19.35 -3.30 -13.60
CA ARG A 327 -20.80 -3.09 -13.51
C ARG A 327 -21.19 -2.50 -12.17
N GLU A 328 -20.51 -2.93 -11.11
CA GLU A 328 -20.79 -2.45 -9.77
C GLU A 328 -20.36 -1.00 -9.56
N ASN A 329 -19.23 -0.59 -10.14
CA ASN A 329 -18.83 0.81 -10.16
C ASN A 329 -19.82 1.66 -10.97
N LEU A 330 -20.22 1.20 -12.16
CA LEU A 330 -21.23 1.89 -12.97
C LEU A 330 -22.54 2.07 -12.20
N ARG A 331 -23.01 1.03 -11.51
CA ARG A 331 -24.21 1.08 -10.65
C ARG A 331 -24.08 2.14 -9.55
N THR A 332 -22.98 2.10 -8.80
CA THR A 332 -22.72 3.03 -7.68
C THR A 332 -22.56 4.47 -8.18
N MET A 333 -21.93 4.70 -9.33
CA MET A 333 -21.84 6.02 -9.95
C MET A 333 -23.19 6.54 -10.47
N ALA A 334 -24.03 5.65 -11.01
CA ALA A 334 -25.39 6.01 -11.42
C ALA A 334 -26.26 6.39 -10.21
N ALA A 335 -26.17 5.64 -9.11
CA ALA A 335 -26.84 5.97 -7.85
C ALA A 335 -26.40 7.32 -7.30
N LEU A 336 -25.09 7.60 -7.31
CA LEU A 336 -24.52 8.89 -6.94
C LEU A 336 -25.17 10.02 -7.77
N LEU A 337 -25.19 9.92 -9.10
CA LEU A 337 -25.80 10.94 -9.96
C LEU A 337 -27.30 11.13 -9.72
N ALA A 338 -28.00 10.06 -9.37
CA ALA A 338 -29.44 10.10 -9.06
C ALA A 338 -29.73 10.70 -7.68
N GLY A 339 -28.71 10.99 -6.87
CA GLY A 339 -28.88 11.39 -5.46
C GLY A 339 -29.42 10.26 -4.57
N ALA A 340 -29.31 9.01 -5.03
CA ALA A 340 -29.64 7.82 -4.26
C ALA A 340 -28.43 7.36 -3.45
N ASP A 341 -28.68 6.59 -2.38
CA ASP A 341 -27.61 5.99 -1.59
C ASP A 341 -26.81 4.98 -2.42
N PRO A 342 -25.51 5.21 -2.68
CA PRO A 342 -24.70 4.34 -3.55
C PRO A 342 -24.45 2.93 -2.99
N VAL A 343 -24.76 2.70 -1.71
CA VAL A 343 -24.66 1.39 -1.05
C VAL A 343 -25.95 0.59 -1.22
N THR A 344 -27.12 1.22 -1.12
CA THR A 344 -28.41 0.49 -1.11
C THR A 344 -29.16 0.51 -2.44
N ALA A 345 -28.81 1.42 -3.36
CA ALA A 345 -29.45 1.59 -4.67
C ALA A 345 -29.19 0.45 -5.66
#